data_AF-A0A1I6LDL2-F1
#
_entry.id   AF-A0A1I6LDL2-F1
#
_cell.length_a   1.000
_cell.length_b   1.000
_cell.length_c   1.000
_cell.angle_alpha   90.00
_cell.angle_beta   90.00
_cell.angle_gamma   90.00
#
_symmetry.space_group_name_H-M   'P 1'
#
loop_
_entity.id
_entity.type
_entity.pdbx_description
1 polymer ?
#
loop_
_entity_poly.entity_id
_entity_poly.type
_entity_poly.pdbx_seq_one_letter_code
_entity_poly.pdbx_strand_id
1 'polypeptide(L)'
;MTGPAPTAAARDPRIPPLSVALGFGPAAILPLLALAAFLLPPRTAWIAVALAQLWGGSILLFLAGVRRGLSFFTEGGPRPVQVATSVWLFVLGLAGLALPAPFAFLAQILGYGTVGLTDPRAAKRGEVPAHFARLRPPQMAIAVLGLVALTVRVSLG
;
A
#
# COMPACT_ATOMS: atom_id res chain seq x y z
N MET A 1 -1.77 -22.58 30.94
CA MET A 1 -0.73 -22.66 29.89
C MET A 1 -0.86 -21.46 28.97
N THR A 2 -0.21 -20.33 29.26
CA THR A 2 -0.11 -19.21 28.33
C THR A 2 1.32 -19.20 27.83
N GLY A 3 1.55 -19.76 26.64
CA GLY A 3 2.80 -19.52 25.93
C GLY A 3 3.03 -18.01 25.77
N PRO A 4 4.28 -17.56 25.58
CA PRO A 4 4.54 -16.16 25.28
C PRO A 4 3.65 -15.72 24.12
N ALA A 5 3.11 -14.49 24.21
CA ALA A 5 2.41 -13.87 23.08
C ALA A 5 3.28 -14.06 21.83
N PRO A 6 2.71 -14.44 20.67
CA PRO A 6 3.48 -14.56 19.45
C PRO A 6 4.14 -13.21 19.19
N THR A 7 5.41 -13.13 19.56
CA THR A 7 6.29 -12.07 19.14
C THR A 7 6.36 -12.18 17.62
N ALA A 8 6.63 -11.07 16.93
CA ALA A 8 6.94 -11.09 15.50
C ALA A 8 8.28 -11.83 15.28
N ALA A 9 8.32 -13.11 15.60
CA ALA A 9 9.47 -13.96 15.53
C ALA A 9 9.59 -14.43 14.08
N ALA A 10 10.57 -13.86 13.37
CA ALA A 10 11.56 -14.68 12.69
C ALA A 10 12.80 -13.84 12.40
N ARG A 11 13.92 -14.24 13.01
CA ARG A 11 15.29 -13.74 12.81
C ARG A 11 15.87 -14.12 11.43
N ASP A 12 15.03 -14.52 10.46
CA ASP A 12 15.49 -14.91 9.13
C ASP A 12 15.41 -13.71 8.17
N PRO A 13 16.55 -13.18 7.67
CA PRO A 13 16.56 -12.10 6.70
C PRO A 13 16.07 -12.51 5.31
N ARG A 14 15.85 -13.81 5.05
CA ARG A 14 15.30 -14.30 3.77
C ARG A 14 13.83 -13.92 3.65
N ILE A 15 13.46 -13.37 2.50
CA ILE A 15 12.07 -13.03 2.19
C ILE A 15 11.33 -14.34 1.90
N PRO A 16 10.28 -14.69 2.65
CA PRO A 16 9.48 -15.86 2.31
C PRO A 16 8.93 -15.74 0.88
N PRO A 17 8.96 -16.79 0.05
CA PRO A 17 8.47 -16.72 -1.33
C PRO A 17 7.02 -16.23 -1.42
N LEU A 18 6.19 -16.63 -0.44
CA LEU A 18 4.82 -16.17 -0.34
C LEU A 18 4.72 -14.66 -0.07
N SER A 19 5.63 -14.07 0.72
CA SER A 19 5.68 -12.62 0.96
C SER A 19 6.10 -11.84 -0.29
N VAL A 20 6.88 -12.45 -1.18
CA VAL A 20 7.18 -11.88 -2.51
C VAL A 20 5.92 -11.87 -3.35
N ALA A 21 5.24 -13.01 -3.49
CA ALA A 21 4.02 -13.13 -4.30
C ALA A 21 2.88 -12.22 -3.77
N LEU A 22 2.59 -12.29 -2.47
CA LEU A 22 1.56 -11.48 -1.81
C LEU A 22 1.90 -10.00 -1.75
N GLY A 23 3.19 -9.65 -1.85
CA GLY A 23 3.61 -8.26 -1.81
C GLY A 23 3.67 -7.59 -3.20
N PHE A 24 4.23 -8.28 -4.21
CA PHE A 24 4.32 -7.74 -5.57
C PHE A 24 3.03 -7.95 -6.38
N GLY A 25 2.28 -9.02 -6.14
CA GLY A 25 1.02 -9.28 -6.85
C GLY A 25 0.04 -8.11 -6.76
N PRO A 26 -0.32 -7.64 -5.55
CA PRO A 26 -1.19 -6.48 -5.39
C PRO A 26 -0.63 -5.19 -5.98
N ALA A 27 0.69 -4.98 -5.89
CA ALA A 27 1.34 -3.78 -6.45
C ALA A 27 1.34 -3.79 -7.98
N ALA A 28 1.50 -4.95 -8.61
CA ALA A 28 1.55 -5.12 -10.06
C ALA A 28 0.19 -4.90 -10.75
N ILE A 29 -0.92 -5.04 -10.03
CA ILE A 29 -2.26 -4.78 -10.59
C ILE A 29 -2.40 -3.33 -11.06
N LEU A 30 -1.80 -2.36 -10.37
CA LEU A 30 -1.89 -0.94 -10.75
C LEU A 30 -1.25 -0.62 -12.10
N PRO A 31 0.02 -0.99 -12.40
CA PRO A 31 0.59 -0.78 -13.73
C PRO A 31 -0.09 -1.64 -14.82
N LEU A 32 -0.62 -2.82 -14.49
CA LEU A 32 -1.40 -3.61 -15.45
C LEU A 32 -2.71 -2.92 -15.84
N LEU A 33 -3.42 -2.35 -14.86
CA LEU A 33 -4.63 -1.56 -15.13
C LEU A 33 -4.30 -0.24 -15.84
N ALA A 34 -3.15 0.38 -15.54
CA ALA A 34 -2.65 1.52 -16.29
C ALA A 34 -2.45 1.16 -17.77
N LEU A 35 -1.72 0.06 -18.04
CA LEU A 35 -1.50 -0.44 -19.39
C LEU A 35 -2.83 -0.73 -20.10
N ALA A 36 -3.77 -1.40 -19.42
CA ALA A 36 -5.10 -1.65 -19.97
C ALA A 36 -5.84 -0.34 -20.31
N ALA A 37 -5.75 0.69 -19.46
CA ALA A 37 -6.39 1.99 -19.72
C ALA A 37 -5.79 2.72 -20.93
N PHE A 38 -4.52 2.49 -21.26
CA PHE A 38 -3.87 3.02 -22.47
C PHE A 38 -4.22 2.22 -23.73
N LEU A 39 -4.37 0.90 -23.62
CA LEU A 39 -4.61 0.02 -24.77
C LEU A 39 -6.10 -0.09 -25.15
N LEU A 40 -7.01 0.11 -24.19
CA LEU A 40 -8.44 -0.04 -24.41
C LEU A 40 -9.07 1.21 -25.05
N PRO A 41 -10.12 1.05 -25.88
CA PRO A 41 -10.91 2.18 -26.39
C PRO A 41 -11.48 3.05 -25.27
N PRO A 42 -11.72 4.36 -25.49
CA PRO A 42 -12.23 5.27 -24.46
C PRO A 42 -13.50 4.79 -23.75
N ARG A 43 -14.41 4.13 -24.49
CA ARG A 43 -15.66 3.58 -23.94
C ARG A 43 -15.47 2.46 -22.92
N THR A 44 -14.31 1.82 -22.87
CA THR A 44 -13.99 0.73 -21.93
C THR A 44 -12.82 1.04 -21.01
N ALA A 45 -11.94 1.99 -21.38
CA ALA A 45 -10.82 2.43 -20.56
C ALA A 45 -11.24 2.94 -19.16
N TRP A 46 -12.44 3.53 -19.04
CA TRP A 46 -12.97 3.97 -17.74
C TRP A 46 -13.11 2.82 -16.74
N ILE A 47 -13.34 1.58 -17.20
CA ILE A 47 -13.44 0.40 -16.33
C ILE A 47 -12.09 0.14 -15.68
N ALA A 48 -10.99 0.19 -16.45
CA ALA A 48 -9.64 0.00 -15.93
C ALA A 48 -9.27 1.09 -14.92
N VAL A 49 -9.67 2.34 -15.19
CA VAL A 49 -9.48 3.48 -14.26
C VAL A 49 -10.26 3.26 -12.95
N ALA A 50 -11.55 2.89 -13.04
CA ALA A 50 -12.39 2.65 -11.87
C ALA A 50 -11.89 1.47 -11.03
N LEU A 51 -11.48 0.37 -11.68
CA LEU A 51 -10.88 -0.77 -11.00
C LEU A 51 -9.56 -0.40 -10.33
N ALA A 52 -8.72 0.41 -10.97
CA ALA A 52 -7.46 0.84 -10.37
C ALA A 52 -7.70 1.73 -9.16
N GLN A 53 -8.69 2.63 -9.24
CA GLN A 53 -9.09 3.48 -8.14
C GLN A 53 -9.59 2.63 -6.95
N LEU A 54 -10.50 1.69 -7.21
CA LEU A 54 -11.05 0.79 -6.19
C LEU A 54 -9.95 -0.07 -5.54
N TRP A 55 -9.11 -0.67 -6.37
CA TRP A 55 -8.01 -1.53 -5.92
C TRP A 55 -7.00 -0.74 -5.08
N GLY A 56 -6.53 0.39 -5.61
CA GLY A 56 -5.52 1.22 -4.99
C GLY A 56 -5.97 1.78 -3.64
N GLY A 57 -7.21 2.27 -3.55
CA GLY A 57 -7.80 2.75 -2.30
C GLY A 57 -8.04 1.64 -1.29
N SER A 58 -8.58 0.50 -1.72
CA SER A 58 -8.83 -0.67 -0.84
C SER A 58 -7.55 -1.20 -0.18
N ILE A 59 -6.45 -1.26 -0.93
CA ILE A 59 -5.16 -1.69 -0.38
C ILE A 59 -4.64 -0.69 0.65
N LEU A 60 -4.79 0.62 0.45
CA LEU A 60 -4.40 1.61 1.47
C LEU A 60 -5.22 1.48 2.75
N LEU A 61 -6.53 1.26 2.63
CA LEU A 61 -7.40 0.99 3.79
C LEU A 61 -6.97 -0.28 4.53
N PHE A 62 -6.65 -1.34 3.78
CA PHE A 62 -6.12 -2.57 4.34
C PHE A 62 -4.79 -2.34 5.08
N LEU A 63 -3.84 -1.62 4.47
CA LEU A 63 -2.55 -1.31 5.09
C LEU A 63 -2.70 -0.45 6.34
N ALA A 64 -3.63 0.51 6.35
CA ALA A 64 -3.98 1.28 7.53
C ALA A 64 -4.48 0.38 8.67
N GLY A 65 -5.39 -0.56 8.36
CA GLY A 65 -5.91 -1.54 9.30
C GLY A 65 -4.81 -2.46 9.85
N VAL A 66 -3.94 -3.00 8.98
CA VAL A 66 -2.80 -3.83 9.38
C VAL A 66 -1.88 -3.08 10.32
N ARG A 67 -1.53 -1.83 10.00
CA ARG A 67 -0.66 -1.00 10.85
C ARG A 67 -1.28 -0.73 12.22
N ARG A 68 -2.58 -0.47 12.27
CA ARG A 68 -3.32 -0.28 13.51
C ARG A 68 -3.40 -1.57 14.34
N GLY A 69 -3.54 -2.72 13.69
CA GLY A 69 -3.51 -4.03 14.34
C GLY A 69 -2.15 -4.32 14.95
N LEU A 70 -1.07 -4.15 14.18
CA LEU A 70 0.30 -4.38 14.63
C LEU A 70 0.71 -3.46 15.78
N SER A 71 0.18 -2.24 15.86
CA SER A 71 0.50 -1.33 16.96
C SER A 71 0.05 -1.84 18.33
N PHE A 72 -0.95 -2.74 18.41
CA PHE A 72 -1.35 -3.37 19.67
C PHE A 72 -0.33 -4.37 20.21
N PHE A 73 0.51 -4.93 19.33
CA PHE A 73 1.58 -5.86 19.69
C PHE A 73 2.93 -5.15 19.94
N THR A 74 2.95 -3.82 19.92
CA THR A 74 4.15 -3.04 20.23
C THR A 74 4.41 -3.06 21.73
N GLU A 75 5.61 -3.44 22.16
CA GLU A 75 6.02 -3.40 23.56
C GLU A 75 5.95 -1.97 24.10
N GLY A 76 5.32 -1.78 25.26
CA GLY A 76 5.00 -0.45 25.80
C GLY A 76 3.78 0.23 25.18
N GLY A 77 3.07 -0.45 24.26
CA GLY A 77 1.81 0.00 23.67
C GLY A 77 1.93 0.76 22.34
N PRO A 78 0.80 1.13 21.71
CA PRO A 78 0.80 1.87 20.45
C PRO A 78 1.47 3.23 20.59
N ARG A 79 2.48 3.51 19.77
CA ARG A 79 3.11 4.83 19.76
C ARG A 79 2.27 5.82 18.97
N PRO A 80 2.23 7.11 19.37
CA PRO A 80 1.43 8.13 18.67
C PRO A 80 1.68 8.18 17.16
N VAL A 81 2.94 8.02 16.74
CA VAL A 81 3.30 8.01 15.32
C VAL A 81 2.69 6.83 14.54
N GLN A 82 2.50 5.66 15.16
CA GLN A 82 1.84 4.52 14.52
C GLN A 82 0.35 4.80 14.31
N VAL A 83 -0.30 5.39 15.32
CA VAL A 83 -1.72 5.77 15.23
C VAL A 83 -1.91 6.86 14.19
N ALA A 84 -1.12 7.93 14.24
CA ALA A 84 -1.17 9.02 13.28
C ALA A 84 -0.95 8.52 11.84
N THR A 85 0.05 7.66 11.62
CA THR A 85 0.30 7.11 10.28
C THR A 85 -0.82 6.18 9.82
N SER A 86 -1.44 5.41 10.73
CA SER A 86 -2.57 4.54 10.38
C SER A 86 -3.79 5.37 9.98
N VAL A 87 -4.13 6.42 10.73
CA VAL A 87 -5.22 7.34 10.41
C VAL A 87 -4.94 8.07 9.09
N TRP A 88 -3.71 8.56 8.89
CA TRP A 88 -3.30 9.19 7.64
C TRP A 88 -3.52 8.28 6.42
N LEU A 89 -3.04 7.04 6.48
CA LEU A 89 -3.23 6.07 5.41
C LEU A 89 -4.72 5.73 5.20
N PHE A 90 -5.51 5.67 6.27
CA PHE A 90 -6.95 5.44 6.19
C PHE A 90 -7.66 6.58 5.46
N VAL A 91 -7.36 7.82 5.82
CA VAL A 91 -7.91 9.02 5.17
C VAL A 91 -7.52 9.06 3.69
N LEU A 92 -6.26 8.79 3.35
CA LEU A 92 -5.82 8.73 1.95
C LEU A 92 -6.47 7.58 1.18
N GLY A 93 -6.69 6.43 1.81
CA GLY A 93 -7.44 5.31 1.23
C GLY A 93 -8.89 5.69 0.93
N LEU A 94 -9.58 6.33 1.88
CA LEU A 94 -10.95 6.83 1.69
C LEU A 94 -11.01 7.90 0.60
N ALA A 95 -10.09 8.87 0.62
CA ALA A 95 -9.97 9.88 -0.43
C ALA A 95 -9.74 9.22 -1.81
N GLY A 96 -8.90 8.18 -1.84
CA GLY A 96 -8.66 7.35 -3.01
C GLY A 96 -9.91 6.65 -3.55
N LEU A 97 -10.94 6.41 -2.74
CA LEU A 97 -12.19 5.78 -3.18
C LEU A 97 -13.30 6.81 -3.49
N ALA A 98 -13.33 7.92 -2.76
CA ALA A 98 -14.44 8.87 -2.79
C ALA A 98 -14.24 10.03 -3.79
N LEU A 99 -12.99 10.40 -4.09
CA LEU A 99 -12.70 11.54 -4.96
C LEU A 99 -12.75 11.17 -6.46
N PRO A 100 -12.89 12.15 -7.35
CA PRO A 100 -12.69 11.93 -8.79
C PRO A 100 -11.30 11.39 -9.10
N ALA A 101 -11.18 10.57 -10.15
CA ALA A 101 -9.98 9.80 -10.47
C ALA A 101 -8.65 10.56 -10.37
N PRO A 102 -8.48 11.80 -10.91
CA PRO A 102 -7.22 12.52 -10.78
C PRO A 102 -6.80 12.76 -9.32
N PHE A 103 -7.73 13.22 -8.48
CA PHE A 103 -7.48 13.51 -7.07
C PHE A 103 -7.37 12.23 -6.24
N ALA A 104 -8.15 11.20 -6.59
CA ALA A 104 -8.04 9.88 -5.99
C ALA A 104 -6.64 9.28 -6.21
N PHE A 105 -6.11 9.34 -7.44
CA PHE A 105 -4.76 8.84 -7.73
C PHE A 105 -3.68 9.66 -7.03
N LEU A 106 -3.82 10.98 -6.91
CA LEU A 106 -2.90 11.79 -6.11
C LEU A 106 -2.89 11.37 -4.63
N ALA A 107 -4.08 11.19 -4.02
CA ALA A 107 -4.20 10.71 -2.65
C ALA A 107 -3.55 9.32 -2.50
N GLN A 108 -3.77 8.44 -3.47
CA GLN A 108 -3.17 7.11 -3.47
C GLN A 108 -1.64 7.18 -3.60
N ILE A 109 -1.09 7.98 -4.52
CA ILE A 109 0.36 8.19 -4.68
C ILE A 109 1.00 8.64 -3.37
N LEU A 110 0.37 9.61 -2.68
CA LEU A 110 0.83 10.05 -1.35
C LEU A 110 0.78 8.91 -0.33
N GLY A 111 -0.24 8.06 -0.38
CA GLY A 111 -0.42 6.92 0.51
C GLY A 111 0.66 5.85 0.31
N TYR A 112 0.81 5.37 -0.93
CA TYR A 112 1.85 4.39 -1.30
C TYR A 112 3.26 4.95 -1.06
N GLY A 113 3.49 6.22 -1.37
CA GLY A 113 4.74 6.92 -1.03
C GLY A 113 5.01 6.94 0.47
N THR A 114 3.98 7.25 1.28
CA THR A 114 4.10 7.21 2.75
C THR A 114 4.48 5.82 3.24
N VAL A 115 3.84 4.75 2.73
CA VAL A 115 4.17 3.36 3.08
C VAL A 115 5.62 3.04 2.69
N GLY A 116 6.04 3.38 1.48
CA GLY A 116 7.39 3.12 0.97
C GLY A 116 8.48 3.79 1.82
N LEU A 117 8.19 4.94 2.42
CA LEU A 117 9.11 5.67 3.29
C LEU A 117 9.03 5.21 4.75
N THR A 118 7.84 4.92 5.27
CA THR A 118 7.64 4.68 6.72
C THR A 118 7.84 3.21 7.11
N ASP A 119 7.44 2.26 6.27
CA ASP A 119 7.56 0.84 6.57
C ASP A 119 9.01 0.37 6.73
N PRO A 120 9.99 0.83 5.92
CA PRO A 120 11.37 0.43 6.14
C PRO A 120 11.94 0.89 7.48
N ARG A 121 11.51 2.07 7.94
CA ARG A 121 11.91 2.60 9.25
C ARG A 121 11.21 1.83 10.38
N ALA A 122 9.94 1.50 10.20
CA ALA A 122 9.19 0.66 11.14
C ALA A 122 9.79 -0.75 11.27
N ALA A 123 10.24 -1.34 10.16
CA ALA A 123 10.89 -2.64 10.13
C ALA A 123 12.21 -2.63 10.90
N LYS A 124 13.02 -1.57 10.74
CA LYS A 124 14.28 -1.39 11.51
C LYS A 124 14.05 -1.26 13.02
N ARG A 125 12.84 -0.85 13.44
CA ARG A 125 12.45 -0.68 14.84
C ARG A 125 11.65 -1.88 15.39
N GLY A 126 11.52 -2.97 14.63
CA GLY A 126 10.82 -4.18 15.06
C GLY A 126 9.29 -4.10 15.09
N GLU A 127 8.69 -3.07 14.49
CA GLU A 127 7.23 -2.85 14.53
C GLU A 127 6.47 -3.64 13.46
N VAL A 128 7.17 -4.03 12.41
CA VAL A 128 6.67 -4.80 11.26
C VAL A 128 7.75 -5.80 10.85
N PRO A 129 7.43 -6.83 10.04
CA PRO A 129 8.40 -7.83 9.62
C PRO A 129 9.68 -7.22 9.00
N ALA A 130 10.85 -7.71 9.42
CA ALA A 130 12.15 -7.13 9.05
C ALA A 130 12.39 -7.07 7.54
N HIS A 131 11.89 -8.05 6.77
CA HIS A 131 12.05 -8.09 5.32
C HIS A 131 11.34 -6.93 4.59
N PHE A 132 10.36 -6.25 5.22
CA PHE A 132 9.74 -5.04 4.67
C PHE A 132 10.74 -3.90 4.49
N ALA A 133 11.85 -3.88 5.24
CA ALA A 133 12.91 -2.89 5.07
C ALA A 133 13.47 -2.81 3.64
N ARG A 134 13.53 -3.95 2.95
CA ARG A 134 14.05 -4.05 1.58
C ARG A 134 12.94 -4.23 0.55
N LEU A 135 11.87 -4.92 0.94
CA LEU A 135 10.80 -5.32 0.04
C LEU A 135 9.80 -4.19 -0.25
N ARG A 136 9.49 -3.34 0.73
CA ARG A 136 8.46 -2.30 0.57
C ARG A 136 8.82 -1.21 -0.43
N PRO A 137 10.04 -0.62 -0.42
CA PRO A 137 10.37 0.46 -1.36
C PRO A 137 10.14 0.10 -2.84
N PRO A 138 10.63 -1.04 -3.38
CA PRO A 138 10.38 -1.38 -4.78
C PRO A 138 8.90 -1.69 -5.06
N GLN A 139 8.18 -2.33 -4.13
CA GLN A 139 6.73 -2.56 -4.28
C GLN A 139 5.95 -1.26 -4.41
N MET A 140 6.21 -0.31 -3.53
CA MET A 140 5.53 0.98 -3.53
C MET A 140 5.94 1.81 -4.76
N ALA A 141 7.19 1.71 -5.21
CA ALA A 141 7.62 2.35 -6.46
C ALA A 141 6.85 1.82 -7.67
N ILE A 142 6.67 0.50 -7.80
CA ILE A 142 5.86 -0.10 -8.88
C ILE A 142 4.41 0.40 -8.83
N ALA A 143 3.80 0.40 -7.64
CA ALA A 143 2.45 0.91 -7.45
C ALA A 143 2.33 2.39 -7.84
N VAL A 144 3.26 3.23 -7.38
CA VAL A 144 3.30 4.67 -7.68
C VAL A 144 3.48 4.91 -9.18
N LEU A 145 4.35 4.18 -9.86
CA LEU A 145 4.52 4.32 -11.31
C LEU A 145 3.22 3.99 -12.07
N GLY A 146 2.51 2.93 -11.68
CA GLY A 146 1.20 2.60 -12.23
C GLY A 146 0.17 3.71 -12.01
N LEU A 147 0.13 4.28 -10.80
CA LEU A 147 -0.76 5.40 -10.47
C LEU A 147 -0.42 6.67 -11.24
N VAL A 148 0.87 7.01 -11.39
CA VAL A 148 1.31 8.15 -12.19
C VAL A 148 0.88 7.97 -13.65
N ALA A 149 1.05 6.78 -14.22
CA ALA A 149 0.61 6.49 -15.57
C ALA A 149 -0.92 6.63 -15.71
N LEU A 150 -1.69 6.18 -14.72
CA LEU A 150 -3.15 6.37 -14.68
C LEU A 150 -3.54 7.84 -14.56
N THR A 151 -2.85 8.63 -13.72
CA THR A 151 -3.05 10.08 -13.63
C THR A 151 -2.83 10.74 -14.99
N VAL A 152 -1.74 10.40 -15.68
CA VAL A 152 -1.48 10.89 -17.05
C VAL A 152 -2.62 10.46 -17.99
N ARG A 153 -3.03 9.20 -17.96
CA ARG A 153 -4.09 8.69 -18.84
C ARG A 153 -5.41 9.45 -18.67
N VAL A 154 -5.84 9.71 -17.44
CA VAL A 154 -7.11 10.43 -17.19
C VAL A 154 -7.00 11.93 -17.49
N SER A 155 -5.80 12.50 -17.47
CA SER A 155 -5.56 13.89 -17.90
C SER A 155 -5.58 14.06 -19.42
N LEU A 156 -5.42 12.99 -20.20
CA LEU A 156 -5.39 13.03 -21.66
C LEU A 156 -6.78 12.92 -22.34
N GLY A 157 -7.84 12.55 -21.60
CA GLY A 157 -9.19 12.29 -22.16
C GLY A 157 -9.40 10.84 -22.55
#